data_AF-A0A851DKA7-F1
#
_entry.id   AF-A0A851DKA7-F1
#
_cell.length_a   1.000
_cell.length_b   1.000
_cell.length_c   1.000
_cell.angle_alpha   90.00
_cell.angle_beta   90.00
_cell.angle_gamma   90.00
#
_symmetry.space_group_name_H-M   'P 1'
#
loop_
_entity.id
_entity.type
_entity.pdbx_description
1 polymer ?
#
loop_
_entity_poly.entity_id
_entity_poly.type
_entity_poly.pdbx_seq_one_letter_code
_entity_poly.pdbx_strand_id
1 'polypeptide(L)'
;SLVVSDDDVWRDQFYNGNVKKERGAVVLRLAKSWFRIGSLEILAHSGELDLQRRLLDFIIQEHFPSIAMNDSNRYLEFFSAVVSETANLIALWMSVGFAHGVCNTDNFSLLSITIDYGPFGFMDSYDPNFVPNTSDDEGTYKIGNQANVGLFNLSKMLQALKPLLDLRQKQLASQILKGYSEHYSTRFTELFKSKLGLLGESEDDNYLIAFLLKVSL
;
A
#
# COMPACT_ATOMS: atom_id res chain seq x y z
N SER A 1 -16.76 1.00 -16.16
CA SER A 1 -16.91 1.22 -17.61
C SER A 1 -15.67 1.92 -18.14
N LEU A 2 -15.38 1.79 -19.43
CA LEU A 2 -14.35 2.54 -20.14
C LEU A 2 -15.03 3.23 -21.33
N VAL A 3 -14.89 4.54 -21.43
CA VAL A 3 -15.42 5.33 -22.55
C VAL A 3 -14.23 5.99 -23.23
N VAL A 4 -14.12 5.81 -24.54
CA VAL A 4 -13.08 6.42 -25.37
C VAL A 4 -13.74 7.52 -26.20
N SER A 5 -13.17 8.72 -26.20
CA SER A 5 -13.63 9.83 -27.03
C SER A 5 -12.75 9.97 -28.29
N ASP A 6 -13.20 10.84 -29.19
CA ASP A 6 -12.39 11.28 -30.34
C ASP A 6 -11.53 12.50 -29.99
N ASP A 7 -11.53 12.93 -28.72
CA ASP A 7 -10.69 14.04 -28.28
C ASP A 7 -9.22 13.62 -28.23
N ASP A 8 -8.37 14.56 -28.60
CA ASP A 8 -6.95 14.35 -28.68
C ASP A 8 -6.27 14.71 -27.36
N VAL A 9 -5.46 13.79 -26.84
CA VAL A 9 -4.61 14.01 -25.67
C VAL A 9 -3.15 13.86 -26.09
N TRP A 10 -2.38 14.92 -25.87
CA TRP A 10 -0.94 14.90 -26.10
C TRP A 10 -0.24 14.33 -24.88
N ARG A 11 0.53 13.25 -25.06
CA ARG A 11 1.26 12.57 -24.00
C ARG A 11 2.67 12.23 -24.44
N ASP A 12 3.59 12.33 -23.48
CA ASP A 12 4.89 11.68 -23.57
C ASP A 12 4.90 10.54 -22.56
N GLN A 13 4.55 9.34 -23.02
CA GLN A 13 4.37 8.17 -22.16
C GLN A 13 5.63 7.81 -21.36
N PHE A 14 6.81 8.05 -21.96
CA PHE A 14 8.10 7.62 -21.41
C PHE A 14 8.94 8.80 -20.91
N TYR A 15 8.41 10.03 -20.93
CA TYR A 15 9.11 11.26 -20.54
C TYR A 15 10.45 11.45 -21.29
N ASN A 16 10.51 11.06 -22.57
CA ASN A 16 11.73 11.10 -23.38
C ASN A 16 11.73 12.21 -24.45
N GLY A 17 10.77 13.13 -24.38
CA GLY A 17 10.56 14.23 -25.32
C GLY A 17 9.75 13.86 -26.57
N ASN A 18 9.38 12.58 -26.76
CA ASN A 18 8.64 12.12 -27.92
C ASN A 18 7.13 12.19 -27.68
N VAL A 19 6.58 13.40 -27.73
CA VAL A 19 5.15 13.64 -27.54
C VAL A 19 4.35 13.00 -28.68
N LYS A 20 3.39 12.16 -28.33
CA LYS A 20 2.45 11.54 -29.24
C LYS A 20 1.02 11.95 -28.93
N LYS A 21 0.21 11.86 -29.96
CA LYS A 21 -1.22 12.12 -29.91
C LYS A 21 -1.93 10.80 -29.63
N GLU A 22 -2.71 10.76 -28.56
CA GLU A 22 -3.51 9.60 -28.14
C GLU A 22 -4.98 9.99 -28.03
N ARG A 23 -5.87 8.99 -28.00
CA ARG A 23 -7.30 9.23 -27.79
C ARG A 23 -7.60 9.40 -26.30
N GLY A 24 -8.40 10.39 -25.97
CA GLY A 24 -8.94 10.57 -24.64
C GLY A 24 -9.81 9.38 -24.21
N ALA A 25 -9.68 8.97 -22.96
CA ALA A 25 -10.53 7.96 -22.38
C ALA A 25 -10.81 8.25 -20.90
N VAL A 26 -11.98 7.83 -20.44
CA VAL A 26 -12.40 7.94 -19.03
C VAL A 26 -12.79 6.55 -18.53
N VAL A 27 -12.23 6.17 -17.38
CA VAL A 27 -12.58 4.95 -16.67
C VAL A 27 -13.43 5.28 -15.44
N LEU A 28 -14.59 4.65 -15.33
CA LEU A 28 -15.38 4.70 -14.10
C LEU A 28 -14.74 3.77 -13.07
N ARG A 29 -14.19 4.36 -12.01
CA ARG A 29 -13.63 3.65 -10.87
C ARG A 29 -14.66 3.54 -9.75
N LEU A 30 -14.69 2.40 -9.09
CA LEU A 30 -15.55 2.14 -7.93
C LEU A 30 -14.72 1.60 -6.77
N ALA A 31 -14.93 2.16 -5.58
CA ALA A 31 -14.34 1.70 -4.33
C ALA A 31 -15.26 2.14 -3.18
N LYS A 32 -15.14 1.47 -2.03
CA LYS A 32 -15.84 1.91 -0.80
C LYS A 32 -15.38 3.30 -0.36
N SER A 33 -14.12 3.62 -0.61
CA SER A 33 -13.50 4.90 -0.28
C SER A 33 -12.32 5.19 -1.20
N TRP A 34 -12.01 6.47 -1.35
CA TRP A 34 -10.83 6.97 -2.08
C TRP A 34 -9.86 7.74 -1.18
N PHE A 35 -10.05 7.72 0.14
CA PHE A 35 -9.10 8.35 1.05
C PHE A 35 -7.76 7.61 1.05
N ARG A 36 -6.70 8.40 1.08
CA ARG A 36 -5.31 7.98 0.94
C ARG A 36 -4.53 8.37 2.19
N ILE A 37 -3.34 7.82 2.38
CA ILE A 37 -2.41 8.34 3.41
C ILE A 37 -2.16 9.84 3.17
N GLY A 38 -1.95 10.24 1.91
CA GLY A 38 -1.81 11.64 1.51
C GLY A 38 -2.97 12.56 1.92
N SER A 39 -4.20 12.03 2.06
CA SER A 39 -5.37 12.80 2.54
C SER A 39 -5.21 13.23 4.00
N LEU A 40 -4.48 12.46 4.81
CA LEU A 40 -4.16 12.82 6.19
C LEU A 40 -2.92 13.70 6.27
N GLU A 41 -1.91 13.45 5.43
CA GLU A 41 -0.67 14.23 5.40
C GLU A 41 -0.92 15.70 5.07
N ILE A 42 -1.77 16.01 4.09
CA ILE A 42 -2.06 17.40 3.71
C ILE A 42 -2.70 18.19 4.87
N LEU A 43 -3.63 17.59 5.62
CA LEU A 43 -4.27 18.25 6.76
C LEU A 43 -3.30 18.44 7.92
N ALA A 44 -2.48 17.43 8.21
CA ALA A 44 -1.46 17.51 9.25
C ALA A 44 -0.40 18.57 8.91
N HIS A 45 0.04 18.63 7.65
CA HIS A 45 1.01 19.61 7.17
C HIS A 45 0.47 21.04 7.25
N SER A 46 -0.80 21.26 6.90
CA SER A 46 -1.46 22.57 7.00
C SER A 46 -1.88 22.95 8.42
N GLY A 47 -1.69 22.07 9.41
CA GLY A 47 -2.10 22.32 10.79
C GLY A 47 -3.62 22.30 11.02
N GLU A 48 -4.40 21.77 10.07
CA GLU A 48 -5.87 21.72 10.12
C GLU A 48 -6.37 20.54 10.97
N LEU A 49 -5.92 20.48 12.24
CA LEU A 49 -6.09 19.32 13.11
C LEU A 49 -7.57 19.02 13.44
N ASP A 50 -8.42 20.04 13.54
CA ASP A 50 -9.86 19.84 13.78
C ASP A 50 -10.55 19.19 12.57
N LEU A 51 -10.17 19.60 11.35
CA LEU A 51 -10.65 18.97 10.13
C LEU A 51 -10.11 17.53 10.00
N GLN A 52 -8.85 17.32 10.38
CA GLN A 52 -8.24 15.98 10.39
C GLN A 52 -8.97 15.03 11.35
N ARG A 53 -9.34 15.48 12.56
CA ARG A 53 -10.16 14.69 13.51
C ARG A 53 -11.51 14.33 12.89
N ARG A 54 -12.22 15.30 12.32
CA ARG A 54 -13.52 15.08 11.68
C ARG A 54 -13.43 14.09 10.52
N LEU A 55 -12.38 14.20 9.70
CA LEU A 55 -12.14 13.27 8.59
C LEU A 55 -11.88 11.85 9.11
N LEU A 56 -11.02 11.69 10.12
CA LEU A 56 -10.74 10.39 10.72
C LEU A 56 -11.97 9.77 11.37
N ASP A 57 -12.71 10.55 12.16
CA ASP A 57 -13.95 10.08 12.79
C ASP A 57 -14.96 9.59 11.72
N PHE A 58 -15.10 10.33 10.61
CA PHE A 58 -15.93 9.92 9.48
C PHE A 58 -15.43 8.61 8.83
N ILE A 59 -14.14 8.51 8.52
CA ILE A 59 -13.55 7.30 7.92
C ILE A 59 -13.76 6.08 8.82
N ILE A 60 -13.51 6.22 10.11
CA ILE A 60 -13.65 5.13 11.09
C ILE A 60 -15.11 4.69 11.18
N GLN A 61 -16.03 5.64 11.33
CA GLN A 61 -17.45 5.36 11.43
C GLN A 61 -18.00 4.64 10.18
N GLU A 62 -17.59 5.06 8.98
CA GLU A 62 -18.14 4.52 7.72
C GLU A 62 -17.45 3.24 7.24
N HIS A 63 -16.17 3.04 7.58
CA HIS A 63 -15.35 1.99 6.97
C HIS A 63 -14.73 1.01 7.98
N PHE A 64 -14.74 1.33 9.28
CA PHE A 64 -14.19 0.49 10.34
C PHE A 64 -15.23 0.30 11.47
N PRO A 65 -16.40 -0.29 11.19
CA PRO A 65 -17.52 -0.38 12.13
C PRO A 65 -17.22 -1.21 13.40
N SER A 66 -16.13 -1.99 13.40
CA SER A 66 -15.66 -2.72 14.59
C SER A 66 -14.97 -1.82 15.61
N ILE A 67 -14.56 -0.61 15.24
CA ILE A 67 -13.88 0.35 16.12
C ILE A 67 -14.92 1.16 16.88
N ALA A 68 -14.85 1.13 18.21
CA ALA A 68 -15.78 1.88 19.04
C ALA A 68 -15.47 3.38 19.01
N MET A 69 -16.41 4.19 18.50
CA MET A 69 -16.22 5.65 18.38
C MET A 69 -16.00 6.37 19.71
N ASN A 70 -16.45 5.78 20.82
CA ASN A 70 -16.26 6.33 22.17
C ASN A 70 -14.96 5.87 22.84
N ASP A 71 -14.18 4.99 22.21
CA ASP A 71 -12.88 4.58 22.72
C ASP A 71 -11.86 5.70 22.53
N SER A 72 -11.09 6.01 23.58
CA SER A 72 -10.01 6.99 23.50
C SER A 72 -8.91 6.56 22.54
N ASN A 73 -8.76 5.27 22.25
CA ASN A 73 -7.77 4.65 21.37
C ASN A 73 -8.29 4.35 19.96
N ARG A 74 -9.48 4.80 19.55
CA ARG A 74 -10.01 4.58 18.19
C ARG A 74 -9.03 4.89 17.05
N TYR A 75 -8.20 5.93 17.19
CA TYR A 75 -7.17 6.26 16.19
C TYR A 75 -6.00 5.28 16.18
N LEU A 76 -5.67 4.66 17.32
CA LEU A 76 -4.71 3.56 17.39
C LEU A 76 -5.27 2.29 16.78
N GLU A 77 -6.53 1.95 17.07
CA GLU A 77 -7.21 0.80 16.46
C GLU A 77 -7.29 0.95 14.94
N PHE A 78 -7.65 2.14 14.48
CA PHE A 78 -7.65 2.48 13.05
C PHE A 78 -6.26 2.31 12.45
N PHE A 79 -5.24 2.91 13.07
CA PHE A 79 -3.87 2.76 12.59
C PHE A 79 -3.41 1.30 12.58
N SER A 80 -3.74 0.53 13.60
CA SER A 80 -3.45 -0.90 13.69
C SER A 80 -4.10 -1.70 12.55
N ALA A 81 -5.37 -1.42 12.25
CA ALA A 81 -6.08 -2.04 11.14
C ALA A 81 -5.40 -1.73 9.81
N VAL A 82 -5.07 -0.46 9.54
CA VAL A 82 -4.41 -0.06 8.29
C VAL A 82 -3.01 -0.66 8.17
N VAL A 83 -2.24 -0.74 9.26
CA VAL A 83 -0.91 -1.39 9.25
C VAL A 83 -1.04 -2.88 8.89
N SER A 84 -1.94 -3.61 9.54
CA SER A 84 -2.13 -5.05 9.29
C SER A 84 -2.64 -5.32 7.89
N GLU A 85 -3.67 -4.59 7.44
CA GLU A 85 -4.26 -4.79 6.11
C GLU A 85 -3.32 -4.36 4.98
N THR A 86 -2.48 -3.35 5.19
CA THR A 86 -1.46 -2.96 4.21
C THR A 86 -0.35 -4.01 4.11
N ALA A 87 0.06 -4.61 5.25
CA ALA A 87 0.99 -5.74 5.24
C ALA A 87 0.40 -6.93 4.46
N ASN A 88 -0.90 -7.22 4.68
CA ASN A 88 -1.61 -8.26 3.95
C ASN A 88 -1.68 -7.99 2.44
N LEU A 89 -2.02 -6.76 2.05
CA LEU A 89 -2.08 -6.34 0.66
C LEU A 89 -0.74 -6.54 -0.05
N ILE A 90 0.36 -6.10 0.57
CA ILE A 90 1.69 -6.20 -0.04
C ILE A 90 2.13 -7.66 -0.10
N ALA A 91 1.87 -8.47 0.94
CA ALA A 91 2.13 -9.90 0.88
C ALA A 91 1.38 -10.57 -0.29
N LEU A 92 0.13 -10.18 -0.53
CA LEU A 92 -0.65 -10.63 -1.70
C LEU A 92 0.01 -10.23 -3.01
N TRP A 93 0.41 -8.97 -3.17
CA TRP A 93 1.15 -8.49 -4.35
C TRP A 93 2.39 -9.33 -4.62
N MET A 94 3.21 -9.56 -3.59
CA MET A 94 4.42 -10.35 -3.70
C MET A 94 4.13 -11.81 -4.08
N SER A 95 3.05 -12.40 -3.54
CA SER A 95 2.67 -13.79 -3.82
C SER A 95 2.21 -14.05 -5.26
N VAL A 96 1.78 -13.01 -5.97
CA VAL A 96 1.34 -13.10 -7.38
C VAL A 96 2.30 -12.41 -8.34
N GLY A 97 3.44 -11.94 -7.86
CA GLY A 97 4.45 -11.24 -8.66
C GLY A 97 3.99 -9.87 -9.18
N PHE A 98 3.07 -9.20 -8.48
CA PHE A 98 2.60 -7.86 -8.85
C PHE A 98 3.54 -6.78 -8.32
N ALA A 99 4.02 -5.91 -9.22
CA ALA A 99 4.74 -4.69 -8.92
C ALA A 99 3.87 -3.47 -9.30
N HIS A 100 3.60 -2.59 -8.33
CA HIS A 100 2.72 -1.43 -8.53
C HIS A 100 3.38 -0.29 -9.32
N GLY A 101 4.69 -0.10 -9.15
CA GLY A 101 5.49 0.88 -9.90
C GLY A 101 5.41 2.35 -9.47
N VAL A 102 4.42 2.74 -8.65
CA VAL A 102 4.31 4.10 -8.09
C VAL A 102 3.69 4.04 -6.71
N CYS A 103 4.50 3.72 -5.71
CA CYS A 103 4.05 3.54 -4.33
C CYS A 103 4.22 4.80 -3.48
N ASN A 104 3.83 5.96 -4.01
CA ASN A 104 3.76 7.21 -3.22
C ASN A 104 2.65 7.11 -2.15
N THR A 105 2.71 7.93 -1.09
CA THR A 105 1.71 7.93 -0.01
C THR A 105 0.31 8.32 -0.48
N ASP A 106 0.18 9.12 -1.52
CA ASP A 106 -1.10 9.42 -2.16
C ASP A 106 -1.65 8.22 -2.95
N ASN A 107 -0.87 7.21 -3.29
CA ASN A 107 -1.36 5.98 -3.92
C ASN A 107 -1.66 4.84 -2.91
N PHE A 108 -1.53 5.10 -1.60
CA PHE A 108 -1.88 4.14 -0.56
C PHE A 108 -3.26 4.44 0.01
N SER A 109 -4.23 3.56 -0.28
CA SER A 109 -5.57 3.65 0.29
C SER A 109 -5.56 3.42 1.80
N LEU A 110 -6.35 4.21 2.54
CA LEU A 110 -6.59 3.96 3.97
C LEU A 110 -7.41 2.69 4.24
N LEU A 111 -8.01 2.10 3.21
CA LEU A 111 -8.71 0.81 3.29
C LEU A 111 -7.83 -0.35 2.79
N SER A 112 -6.54 -0.10 2.52
CA SER A 112 -5.58 -1.12 2.08
C SER A 112 -6.03 -1.90 0.84
N ILE A 113 -6.63 -1.20 -0.12
CA ILE A 113 -6.94 -1.70 -1.46
C ILE A 113 -5.94 -1.16 -2.49
N THR A 114 -5.67 -1.93 -3.53
CA THR A 114 -4.87 -1.45 -4.67
C THR A 114 -5.63 -0.38 -5.44
N ILE A 115 -5.00 0.78 -5.65
CA ILE A 115 -5.56 1.91 -6.38
C ILE A 115 -4.51 2.47 -7.34
N ASP A 116 -4.91 3.35 -8.25
CA ASP A 116 -3.98 4.10 -9.11
C ASP A 116 -3.02 3.22 -9.94
N TYR A 117 -3.62 2.28 -10.68
CA TYR A 117 -2.97 1.49 -11.72
C TYR A 117 -2.41 2.41 -12.83
N GLY A 118 -1.11 2.63 -12.81
CA GLY A 118 -0.34 3.32 -13.84
C GLY A 118 0.69 2.39 -14.46
N PRO A 119 1.99 2.57 -14.20
CA PRO A 119 3.04 1.69 -14.69
C PRO A 119 3.22 0.46 -13.76
N PHE A 120 2.15 -0.32 -13.59
CA PHE A 120 2.22 -1.59 -12.88
C PHE A 120 2.67 -2.73 -13.81
N GLY A 121 3.15 -3.83 -13.24
CA GLY A 121 3.51 -5.02 -14.00
C GLY A 121 3.40 -6.29 -13.17
N PHE A 122 3.14 -7.40 -13.83
CA PHE A 122 3.31 -8.73 -13.25
C PHE A 122 4.62 -9.31 -13.76
N MET A 123 5.42 -9.92 -12.88
CA MET A 123 6.64 -10.63 -13.28
C MET A 123 6.29 -11.83 -14.17
N ASP A 124 6.86 -11.87 -15.37
CA ASP A 124 6.81 -13.06 -16.24
C ASP A 124 7.82 -14.13 -15.77
N SER A 125 9.08 -13.71 -15.59
CA SER A 125 10.14 -14.50 -14.95
C SER A 125 10.43 -13.93 -13.57
N TYR A 126 10.84 -14.78 -12.63
CA TYR A 126 11.18 -14.32 -11.29
C TYR A 126 12.41 -13.40 -11.33
N ASP A 127 12.21 -12.13 -11.00
CA ASP A 127 13.27 -11.14 -10.85
C ASP A 127 12.95 -10.21 -9.66
N PRO A 128 13.64 -10.35 -8.51
CA PRO A 128 13.40 -9.49 -7.35
C PRO A 128 13.77 -8.03 -7.60
N ASN A 129 14.49 -7.73 -8.69
CA ASN A 129 14.82 -6.38 -9.13
C ASN A 129 13.90 -5.85 -10.23
N PHE A 130 12.81 -6.56 -10.58
CA PHE A 130 11.86 -6.10 -11.58
C PHE A 130 11.28 -4.72 -11.22
N VAL A 131 11.49 -3.76 -12.11
CA VAL A 131 10.95 -2.39 -12.04
C VAL A 131 9.92 -2.24 -13.18
N PRO A 132 8.61 -2.12 -12.87
CA PRO A 132 7.58 -1.98 -13.91
C PRO A 132 7.50 -0.55 -14.47
N ASN A 133 8.04 0.43 -13.75
CA ASN A 133 7.97 1.84 -14.11
C ASN A 133 9.25 2.31 -14.79
N THR A 134 9.16 2.62 -16.08
CA THR A 134 10.29 3.09 -16.89
C THR A 134 10.86 4.44 -16.45
N SER A 135 10.15 5.18 -15.60
CA SER A 135 10.62 6.46 -15.03
C SER A 135 11.22 6.30 -13.63
N ASP A 136 11.28 5.09 -13.09
CA ASP A 136 11.90 4.78 -11.80
C ASP A 136 13.34 4.27 -12.01
N ASP A 137 14.22 5.16 -12.47
CA ASP A 137 15.62 4.83 -12.80
C ASP A 137 16.41 4.28 -11.59
N GLU A 138 16.04 4.69 -10.38
CA GLU A 138 16.67 4.23 -9.13
C GLU A 138 16.10 2.88 -8.63
N GLY A 139 15.01 2.41 -9.23
CA GLY A 139 14.32 1.18 -8.83
C GLY A 139 13.73 1.25 -7.43
N THR A 140 13.29 2.43 -7.01
CA THR A 140 12.66 2.67 -5.70
C THR A 140 11.46 1.76 -5.49
N TYR A 141 10.67 1.56 -6.54
CA TYR A 141 9.42 0.79 -6.56
C TYR A 141 9.58 -0.59 -7.22
N LYS A 142 10.81 -1.12 -7.29
CA LYS A 142 11.06 -2.50 -7.69
C LYS A 142 10.31 -3.48 -6.79
N ILE A 143 9.98 -4.65 -7.33
CA ILE A 143 9.13 -5.63 -6.63
C ILE A 143 9.71 -6.04 -5.27
N GLY A 144 11.02 -6.30 -5.19
CA GLY A 144 11.69 -6.69 -3.94
C GLY A 144 11.72 -5.60 -2.87
N ASN A 145 11.37 -4.36 -3.19
CA ASN A 145 11.35 -3.25 -2.24
C ASN A 145 9.94 -2.85 -1.77
N GLN A 146 8.87 -3.42 -2.33
CA GLN A 146 7.49 -2.99 -2.02
C GLN A 146 7.14 -3.11 -0.53
N ALA A 147 7.65 -4.15 0.16
CA ALA A 147 7.45 -4.32 1.59
C ALA A 147 8.06 -3.17 2.42
N ASN A 148 9.26 -2.71 2.06
CA ASN A 148 9.90 -1.59 2.72
C ASN A 148 9.19 -0.27 2.42
N VAL A 149 8.73 -0.08 1.18
CA VAL A 149 7.96 1.12 0.79
C VAL A 149 6.63 1.18 1.54
N GLY A 150 5.95 0.03 1.74
CA GLY A 150 4.76 -0.05 2.59
C GLY A 150 5.03 0.41 4.02
N LEU A 151 6.10 -0.09 4.64
CA LEU A 151 6.53 0.35 5.97
C LEU A 151 6.82 1.86 6.01
N PHE A 152 7.52 2.37 5.00
CA PHE A 152 7.82 3.80 4.88
C PHE A 152 6.54 4.63 4.81
N ASN A 153 5.57 4.26 3.99
CA ASN A 153 4.31 4.97 3.86
C ASN A 153 3.46 4.92 5.13
N LEU A 154 3.42 3.77 5.82
CA LEU A 154 2.78 3.67 7.14
C LEU A 154 3.48 4.53 8.20
N SER A 155 4.80 4.72 8.09
CA SER A 155 5.54 5.65 8.95
C SER A 155 5.15 7.11 8.70
N LYS A 156 4.84 7.46 7.45
CA LYS A 156 4.32 8.79 7.06
C LYS A 156 2.90 9.01 7.56
N MET A 157 2.04 8.00 7.44
CA MET A 157 0.71 8.01 8.07
C MET A 157 0.82 8.23 9.58
N LEU A 158 1.72 7.52 10.27
CA LEU A 158 1.94 7.73 11.69
C LEU A 158 2.38 9.16 12.00
N GLN A 159 3.28 9.75 11.20
CA GLN A 159 3.69 11.15 11.35
C GLN A 159 2.49 12.09 11.24
N ALA A 160 1.59 11.86 10.29
CA ALA A 160 0.37 12.65 10.13
C ALA A 160 -0.61 12.49 11.31
N LEU A 161 -0.66 11.32 11.96
CA LEU A 161 -1.54 11.08 13.12
C LEU A 161 -0.97 11.64 14.44
N LYS A 162 0.35 11.74 14.58
CA LYS A 162 1.02 12.15 15.84
C LYS A 162 0.45 13.42 16.50
N PRO A 163 0.08 14.50 15.78
CA PRO A 163 -0.49 15.69 16.40
C PRO A 163 -1.80 15.44 17.15
N LEU A 164 -2.53 14.37 16.79
CA LEU A 164 -3.82 14.03 17.38
C LEU A 164 -3.72 13.09 18.59
N LEU A 165 -2.54 12.49 18.80
CA LEU A 165 -2.28 11.45 19.80
C LEU A 165 -1.60 12.01 21.06
N ASP A 166 -1.98 11.49 22.22
CA ASP A 166 -1.26 11.75 23.47
C ASP A 166 0.10 11.01 23.53
N LEU A 167 0.87 11.22 24.59
CA LEU A 167 2.21 10.63 24.74
C LEU A 167 2.18 9.09 24.79
N ARG A 168 1.21 8.50 25.51
CA ARG A 168 1.05 7.04 25.61
C ARG A 168 0.66 6.47 24.25
N GLN A 169 -0.27 7.11 23.56
CA GLN A 169 -0.73 6.70 22.25
C GLN A 169 0.40 6.75 21.21
N LYS A 170 1.25 7.77 21.24
CA LYS A 170 2.44 7.83 20.36
C LYS A 170 3.38 6.65 20.55
N GLN A 171 3.58 6.19 21.79
CA GLN A 171 4.40 5.02 22.10
C GLN A 171 3.76 3.74 21.56
N LEU A 172 2.46 3.54 21.81
CA LEU A 172 1.71 2.39 21.31
C LEU A 172 1.66 2.34 19.78
N ALA A 173 1.42 3.48 19.12
CA ALA A 173 1.42 3.57 17.67
C ALA A 173 2.79 3.22 17.06
N SER A 174 3.87 3.58 17.75
CA SER A 174 5.22 3.19 17.33
C SER A 174 5.47 1.68 17.50
N GLN A 175 4.85 1.03 18.48
CA GLN A 175 4.89 -0.42 18.64
C GLN A 175 4.06 -1.12 17.55
N ILE A 176 2.87 -0.61 17.25
CA ILE A 176 2.01 -1.10 16.15
C ILE A 176 2.79 -1.06 14.83
N LEU A 177 3.46 0.06 14.51
CA LEU A 177 4.24 0.17 13.29
C LEU A 177 5.40 -0.85 13.24
N LYS A 178 6.04 -1.15 14.37
CA LYS A 178 7.10 -2.19 14.44
C LYS A 178 6.56 -3.59 14.13
N GLY A 179 5.29 -3.86 14.44
CA GLY A 179 4.62 -5.13 14.14
C GLY A 179 4.36 -5.37 12.64
N TYR A 180 4.47 -4.34 11.80
CA TYR A 180 4.26 -4.46 10.34
C TYR A 180 5.09 -5.60 9.72
N SER A 181 6.38 -5.68 10.05
CA SER A 181 7.28 -6.67 9.44
C SER A 181 6.86 -8.10 9.76
N GLU A 182 6.37 -8.34 10.98
CA GLU A 182 5.86 -9.64 11.41
C GLU A 182 4.54 -9.98 10.72
N HIS A 183 3.60 -9.02 10.63
CA HIS A 183 2.37 -9.21 9.87
C HIS A 183 2.65 -9.56 8.40
N TYR A 184 3.56 -8.83 7.77
CA TYR A 184 3.96 -9.08 6.39
C TYR A 184 4.62 -10.45 6.23
N SER A 185 5.61 -10.80 7.07
CA SER A 185 6.34 -12.06 6.92
C SER A 185 5.44 -13.27 7.17
N THR A 186 4.59 -13.22 8.19
CA THR A 186 3.62 -14.27 8.49
C THR A 186 2.68 -14.47 7.31
N ARG A 187 2.08 -13.39 6.80
CA ARG A 187 1.16 -13.49 5.67
C ARG A 187 1.84 -13.96 4.38
N PHE A 188 3.05 -13.49 4.12
CA PHE A 188 3.86 -13.93 2.98
C PHE A 188 4.11 -15.43 3.04
N THR A 189 4.57 -15.94 4.19
CA THR A 189 4.83 -17.37 4.39
C THR A 189 3.55 -18.18 4.23
N GLU A 190 2.42 -17.77 4.82
CA GLU A 190 1.12 -18.43 4.64
C GLU A 190 0.72 -18.56 3.17
N LEU A 191 0.86 -17.49 2.39
CA LEU A 191 0.51 -17.47 0.97
C LEU A 191 1.39 -18.42 0.17
N PHE A 192 2.70 -18.41 0.39
CA PHE A 192 3.63 -19.28 -0.32
C PHE A 192 3.48 -20.75 0.09
N LYS A 193 3.25 -21.04 1.38
CA LYS A 193 2.90 -22.39 1.84
C LYS A 193 1.67 -22.92 1.12
N SER A 194 0.62 -22.10 1.04
CA SER A 194 -0.61 -22.45 0.34
C SER A 194 -0.36 -22.73 -1.15
N LYS A 195 0.49 -21.94 -1.82
CA LYS A 195 0.86 -22.15 -3.23
C LYS A 195 1.69 -23.42 -3.46
N LEU A 196 2.50 -23.82 -2.47
CA LEU A 196 3.33 -25.02 -2.52
C LEU A 196 2.62 -26.28 -2.02
N GLY A 197 1.41 -26.15 -1.46
CA GLY A 197 0.68 -27.27 -0.87
C GLY A 197 1.29 -27.77 0.45
N LEU A 198 2.03 -26.93 1.17
CA LEU A 198 2.62 -27.27 2.47
C LEU A 198 1.54 -27.24 3.56
N LEU A 199 1.40 -28.34 4.30
CA LEU A 199 0.42 -28.50 5.37
C LEU A 199 1.11 -28.46 6.75
N GLY A 200 0.40 -27.97 7.76
CA GLY A 200 0.91 -27.87 9.13
C GLY A 200 1.90 -26.72 9.31
N GLU A 201 2.63 -26.71 10.42
CA GLU A 201 3.70 -25.74 10.71
C GLU A 201 5.03 -26.48 10.78
N SER A 202 6.00 -26.04 9.97
CA SER A 202 7.39 -26.52 10.01
C SER A 202 8.33 -25.33 10.12
N GLU A 203 9.37 -25.46 10.95
CA GLU A 203 10.42 -24.44 11.08
C GLU A 203 11.20 -24.25 9.76
N ASP A 204 11.20 -25.26 8.89
CA ASP A 204 11.91 -25.25 7.61
C ASP A 204 11.13 -24.57 6.47
N ASP A 205 9.85 -24.23 6.66
CA ASP A 205 9.00 -23.67 5.59
C ASP A 205 9.59 -22.37 5.01
N ASN A 206 10.10 -21.50 5.89
CA ASN A 206 10.72 -20.24 5.49
C ASN A 206 11.99 -20.48 4.66
N TYR A 207 12.79 -21.49 5.04
CA TYR A 207 13.99 -21.87 4.28
C TYR A 207 13.63 -22.40 2.90
N LEU A 208 12.64 -23.30 2.81
CA LEU A 208 12.20 -23.87 1.54
C LEU A 208 11.67 -22.80 0.58
N ILE A 209 10.84 -21.87 1.08
CA ILE A 209 10.32 -20.75 0.29
C ILE A 209 11.47 -19.87 -0.21
N ALA A 210 12.38 -19.48 0.68
CA ALA A 210 13.54 -18.66 0.31
C ALA A 210 14.46 -19.37 -0.70
N PHE A 211 14.66 -20.68 -0.54
CA PHE A 211 15.44 -21.51 -1.45
C PHE A 211 14.81 -21.55 -2.85
N LEU A 212 13.50 -21.82 -2.94
CA LEU A 212 12.77 -21.86 -4.22
C LEU A 212 12.83 -20.53 -4.95
N LEU A 213 12.63 -19.42 -4.24
CA LEU A 213 12.77 -18.09 -4.83
C LEU A 213 14.21 -17.85 -5.32
N LYS A 214 15.22 -18.29 -4.57
CA LYS A 214 16.62 -18.11 -4.96
C LYS A 214 17.01 -18.93 -6.19
N VAL A 215 16.52 -20.16 -6.35
CA VAL A 215 16.84 -21.01 -7.53
C VAL A 215 16.00 -20.68 -8.76
N SER A 216 15.01 -19.79 -8.62
CA SER A 216 14.20 -19.27 -9.73
C SER A 216 14.82 -18.04 -10.41
N LEU A 217 15.96 -17.56 -9.89
CA LEU A 217 16.82 -16.53 -10.51
C LEU A 217 17.59 -17.11 -11.70
#